data_AF-A0A2W0FCZ7-F1
#
_entry.id   AF-A0A2W0FCZ7-F1
#
_cell.length_a   1.000
_cell.length_b   1.000
_cell.length_c   1.000
_cell.angle_alpha   90.00
_cell.angle_beta   90.00
_cell.angle_gamma   90.00
#
_symmetry.space_group_name_H-M   'P 1'
#
loop_
_entity.id
_entity.type
_entity.pdbx_description
1 polymer ?
#
loop_
_entity_poly.entity_id
_entity_poly.type
_entity_poly.pdbx_seq_one_letter_code
_entity_poly.pdbx_strand_id
1 'polypeptide(L)' 'SVGVAGVRALVQDHDREGLQAQTRRDLGAAFDQAWSRQLHDPEHGVMAGVYYLGRQIESQLQAPGEDAAGVESP' A
#
# COMPACT_ATOMS: atom_id res chain seq x y z
N SER A 1 28.46 10.60 -42.60
CA SER A 1 28.24 12.06 -42.65
C SER A 1 27.70 12.52 -41.31
N VAL A 2 28.16 13.67 -40.81
CA VAL A 2 27.76 14.23 -39.50
C VAL A 2 26.25 14.53 -39.45
N GLY A 3 25.64 14.91 -40.58
CA GLY A 3 24.20 15.21 -40.66
C GLY A 3 23.27 14.02 -40.36
N VAL A 4 23.59 12.81 -40.85
CA VAL A 4 22.74 11.63 -40.62
C VAL A 4 22.85 11.13 -39.16
N ALA A 5 24.04 11.26 -38.57
CA ALA A 5 24.25 10.92 -37.16
C ALA A 5 23.49 11.89 -36.22
N GLY A 6 23.47 13.18 -36.54
CA GLY A 6 22.71 14.19 -35.79
C GLY A 6 21.19 13.98 -35.84
N VAL A 7 20.63 13.70 -37.02
CA VAL A 7 19.19 13.40 -37.16
C VAL A 7 18.81 12.13 -36.41
N ARG A 8 19.62 11.06 -36.49
CA ARG A 8 19.35 9.81 -35.76
C ARG A 8 19.43 10.00 -34.23
N ALA A 9 20.35 10.84 -33.75
CA ALA A 9 20.43 11.18 -32.34
C ALA A 9 19.17 11.90 -31.83
N LEU A 10 18.63 12.86 -32.59
CA LEU A 10 17.39 13.56 -32.23
C LEU A 10 16.15 12.65 -32.25
N VAL A 11 16.04 11.77 -33.25
CA VAL A 11 14.94 10.78 -33.31
C VAL A 11 15.02 9.81 -32.13
N GLN A 12 16.21 9.32 -31.82
CA GLN A 12 16.42 8.40 -30.70
C GLN A 12 16.18 9.07 -29.34
N ASP A 13 16.50 10.35 -29.20
CA ASP A 13 16.20 11.13 -27.99
C ASP A 13 14.69 11.34 -27.81
N HIS A 14 13.97 11.65 -28.89
CA HIS A 14 12.51 11.78 -28.88
C HIS A 14 11.81 10.45 -28.55
N ASP A 15 12.23 9.34 -29.14
CA ASP A 15 11.70 8.01 -28.83
C ASP A 15 11.99 7.60 -27.38
N ARG A 16 13.15 8.02 -26.84
CA ARG A 16 13.57 7.74 -25.48
C ARG A 16 12.68 8.44 -24.44
N GLU A 17 12.23 9.66 -24.69
CA GLU A 17 11.29 10.35 -23.80
C GLU A 17 9.95 9.61 -23.71
N GLY A 18 9.43 9.16 -24.85
CA GLY A 18 8.20 8.36 -24.94
C GLY A 18 8.32 7.04 -24.17
N LEU A 19 9.43 6.32 -24.34
CA LEU A 19 9.71 5.09 -23.59
C LEU A 19 9.78 5.34 -22.07
N GLN A 20 10.46 6.41 -21.63
CA GLN A 20 10.54 6.74 -20.20
C GLN A 20 9.18 7.10 -19.62
N ALA A 21 8.36 7.84 -20.36
CA ALA A 21 7.00 8.17 -19.95
C ALA A 21 6.14 6.90 -19.82
N GLN A 22 6.26 5.96 -20.77
CA GLN A 22 5.57 4.68 -20.70
C GLN A 22 6.03 3.84 -19.52
N THR A 23 7.34 3.69 -19.32
CA THR A 23 7.91 2.97 -18.18
C THR A 23 7.41 3.53 -16.85
N ARG A 24 7.38 4.86 -16.66
CA ARG A 24 6.85 5.46 -15.43
C ARG A 24 5.36 5.17 -15.22
N ARG A 25 4.56 5.19 -16.29
CA ARG A 25 3.14 4.83 -16.21
C ARG A 25 2.94 3.38 -15.81
N ASP A 26 3.67 2.47 -16.44
CA ASP A 26 3.55 1.03 -16.19
C ASP A 26 3.99 0.67 -14.76
N LEU A 27 5.08 1.27 -14.27
CA LEU A 27 5.49 1.12 -12.87
C LEU A 27 4.46 1.70 -11.90
N GLY A 28 3.89 2.87 -12.20
CA GLY A 28 2.84 3.49 -11.39
C GLY A 28 1.62 2.61 -11.28
N ALA A 29 1.12 2.09 -12.40
CA ALA A 29 -0.04 1.20 -12.41
C ALA A 29 0.22 -0.11 -11.66
N ALA A 30 1.40 -0.72 -11.83
CA ALA A 30 1.78 -1.93 -11.09
C ALA A 30 1.89 -1.66 -9.58
N PHE A 31 2.44 -0.50 -9.20
CA PHE A 31 2.50 -0.07 -7.80
C PHE A 31 1.10 0.13 -7.22
N ASP A 32 0.22 0.87 -7.89
CA ASP A 32 -1.14 1.13 -7.41
C ASP A 32 -1.93 -0.17 -7.19
N GLN A 33 -1.75 -1.15 -8.09
CA GLN A 33 -2.38 -2.46 -7.94
C GLN A 33 -1.81 -3.25 -6.74
N ALA A 34 -0.50 -3.19 -6.51
CA ALA A 34 0.11 -3.84 -5.35
C ALA A 34 -0.28 -3.14 -4.04
N TRP A 35 -0.25 -1.81 -4.01
CA TRP A 35 -0.66 -0.99 -2.89
C TRP A 35 -2.12 -1.24 -2.51
N SER A 36 -3.03 -1.23 -3.47
CA SER A 36 -4.46 -1.50 -3.22
C SER A 36 -4.68 -2.88 -2.60
N ARG A 37 -3.99 -3.93 -3.09
CA ARG A 37 -4.06 -5.26 -2.48
C ARG A 37 -3.57 -5.27 -1.04
N GLN A 38 -2.44 -4.61 -0.79
CA GLN A 38 -1.83 -4.54 0.53
C GLN A 38 -2.63 -3.66 1.51
N LEU A 39 -3.31 -2.63 1.03
CA LEU A 39 -4.15 -1.75 1.86
C LEU A 39 -5.39 -2.48 2.38
N HIS A 40 -5.96 -3.38 1.59
CA HIS A 40 -7.20 -4.09 1.90
C HIS A 40 -7.01 -5.50 2.48
N ASP A 41 -5.77 -5.97 2.64
CA ASP A 41 -5.49 -7.22 3.35
C ASP A 41 -5.52 -6.96 4.87
N PRO A 42 -6.51 -7.49 5.62
CA PRO A 42 -6.64 -7.21 7.04
C PRO A 42 -5.64 -7.96 7.92
N GLU A 43 -4.96 -8.98 7.39
CA GLU A 43 -4.07 -9.86 8.16
C GLU A 43 -2.59 -9.63 7.86
N HIS A 44 -2.25 -9.42 6.59
CA HIS A 44 -0.87 -9.25 6.13
C HIS A 44 -0.62 -7.90 5.47
N GLY A 45 -1.67 -7.06 5.37
CA GLY A 45 -1.63 -5.75 4.77
C GLY A 45 -0.96 -4.68 5.62
N VAL A 46 -0.77 -3.48 5.04
CA VAL A 46 -0.19 -2.33 5.77
C VAL A 46 -1.04 -1.90 6.97
N MET A 47 -2.35 -2.16 6.93
CA MET A 47 -3.29 -1.84 8.00
C MET A 47 -3.45 -2.98 9.03
N ALA A 48 -2.80 -4.14 8.84
CA ALA A 48 -2.99 -5.30 9.71
C ALA A 48 -2.71 -5.02 11.19
N GLY A 49 -1.65 -4.25 11.48
CA GLY A 49 -1.34 -3.81 12.85
C GLY A 49 -2.43 -2.94 13.47
N VAL A 50 -3.05 -2.05 12.67
CA VAL A 50 -4.16 -1.21 13.13
C VAL A 50 -5.39 -2.05 13.44
N TYR A 51 -5.74 -3.01 12.57
CA TYR A 51 -6.85 -3.92 12.80
C TYR A 51 -6.63 -4.83 14.02
N TYR A 52 -5.39 -5.30 14.21
CA TYR A 52 -5.02 -6.08 15.40
C TYR A 52 -5.26 -5.28 16.69
N LEU A 53 -4.74 -4.05 16.75
CA LEU A 53 -4.91 -3.20 17.94
C LEU A 53 -6.37 -2.80 18.16
N GLY A 54 -7.12 -2.51 17.10
CA GLY A 54 -8.55 -2.21 17.18
C GLY A 54 -9.34 -3.36 17.82
N ARG A 55 -9.15 -4.58 17.33
CA ARG A 55 -9.77 -5.79 17.91
C ARG A 55 -9.35 -6.01 19.37
N GLN A 56 -8.08 -5.79 19.69
CA GLN A 56 -7.59 -5.94 21.06
C GLN A 56 -8.28 -4.95 22.02
N ILE A 57 -8.42 -3.69 21.62
CA ILE A 57 -9.11 -2.67 22.41
C ILE A 57 -10.60 -3.03 22.57
N GLU A 58 -11.27 -3.39 21.48
CA GLU A 58 -12.68 -3.81 21.52
C GLU A 58 -12.90 -4.99 22.48
N SER A 59 -12.00 -5.98 22.46
CA SER A 59 -12.08 -7.13 23.36
C SER A 59 -11.94 -6.75 24.84
N GLN A 60 -11.06 -5.80 25.15
CA GLN A 60 -10.88 -5.30 26.52
C GLN A 60 -12.09 -4.51 27.02
N LEU A 61 -12.75 -3.78 26.12
CA LEU A 61 -13.97 -3.03 26.45
C LEU A 61 -15.19 -3.94 26.61
N GLN A 62 -15.19 -5.11 25.97
CA GLN A 62 -16.26 -6.11 26.08
C GLN A 62 -16.08 -7.11 27.22
N ALA A 63 -14.88 -7.22 27.80
CA ALA A 63 -14.68 -7.95 29.03
C ALA A 63 -15.58 -7.31 30.10
N PRO A 64 -16.58 -8.03 30.64
CA PRO A 64 -17.29 -7.54 31.80
C PRO A 64 -16.24 -7.32 32.88
N GLY A 65 -16.29 -6.19 33.59
CA GLY A 65 -15.44 -5.99 34.75
C GLY A 65 -15.62 -7.19 35.69
N GLU A 66 -14.61 -8.06 35.75
CA GLU A 66 -14.45 -9.09 36.77
C GLU A 66 -14.19 -8.39 38.12
N ASP A 67 -15.19 -7.65 38.59
CA ASP A 67 -15.22 -7.00 39.90
C ASP A 67 -16.64 -6.84 40.46
N ALA A 68 -17.68 -7.31 39.76
CA ALA A 68 -19.08 -7.19 40.18
C ALA A 68 -19.72 -8.49 40.71
N ALA A 69 -18.95 -9.54 41.03
CA ALA A 69 -19.50 -10.80 41.53
C ALA A 69 -18.68 -11.46 42.65
N GLY A 70 -17.90 -10.68 43.39
CA GLY A 70 -17.48 -11.02 44.75
C GLY A 70 -18.65 -10.86 45.70
N VAL A 71 -19.60 -11.80 45.60
CA VAL A 71 -20.73 -12.09 46.48
C VAL A 71 -20.68 -11.35 47.83
N GLU A 72 -21.48 -10.29 47.93
CA GLU A 72 -21.98 -9.84 49.23
C GLU A 72 -23.02 -10.84 49.75
N SER A 73 -22.81 -11.20 51.03
CA SER A 73 -23.76 -11.67 52.06
C SER A 73 -24.07 -13.18 52.18
N PRO A 74 -24.35 -13.69 53.41
CA PRO A 74 -24.23 -13.07 54.76
C PRO A 74 -23.10 -13.64 55.64
#